data_AF-A0A3B0VC92-F1
#
_entry.id   AF-A0A3B0VC92-F1
#
_cell.length_a   1.000
_cell.length_b   1.000
_cell.length_c   1.000
_cell.angle_alpha   90.00
_cell.angle_beta   90.00
_cell.angle_gamma   90.00
#
_symmetry.space_group_name_H-M   'P 1'
#
loop_
_entity.id
_entity.type
_entity.pdbx_description
1 polymer ?
#
loop_
_entity_poly.entity_id
_entity_poly.type
_entity_poly.pdbx_seq_one_letter_code
_entity_poly.pdbx_strand_id
1 'polypeptide(L)' 'MKKSILVLLIALLLVSMQAKAYIDPGSGSAIMSAIIGFFVAIGLAVKTYWYKIKGFFSGNKKTSEQQKDEAD' A
#
# COMPACT_ATOMS: atom_id res chain seq x y z
N MET A 1 -25.36 6.13 50.54
CA MET A 1 -24.89 6.86 49.34
C MET A 1 -23.51 6.38 48.86
N LYS A 2 -22.44 6.51 49.65
CA LYS A 2 -21.07 6.13 49.25
C LYS A 2 -20.91 4.66 48.82
N LYS A 3 -21.60 3.73 49.51
CA LYS A 3 -21.59 2.29 49.19
C LYS A 3 -22.26 1.97 47.86
N SER A 4 -23.35 2.66 47.52
CA SER A 4 -24.05 2.52 46.23
C SER A 4 -23.18 3.01 45.07
N ILE A 5 -22.43 4.10 45.30
CA ILE A 5 -21.42 4.59 44.35
C ILE A 5 -20.27 3.59 44.18
N LEU A 6 -19.80 2.97 45.26
CA LEU A 6 -18.78 1.92 45.19
C LEU A 6 -19.27 0.72 44.37
N VAL A 7 -20.50 0.26 44.62
CA VAL A 7 -21.12 -0.84 43.88
C VAL A 7 -21.29 -0.49 42.41
N LEU A 8 -21.68 0.74 42.09
CA LEU A 8 -21.80 1.24 40.72
C LEU A 8 -20.44 1.26 40.00
N LEU A 9 -19.39 1.73 40.67
CA LEU A 9 -18.02 1.76 40.12
C LEU A 9 -17.50 0.34 39.84
N ILE A 10 -17.75 -0.59 40.76
CA ILE A 10 -17.41 -2.00 40.58
C ILE A 10 -18.18 -2.56 39.38
N ALA A 11 -19.50 -2.33 39.31
CA ALA A 11 -20.32 -2.81 38.20
C ALA A 11 -19.82 -2.28 36.83
N LEU A 12 -19.38 -1.03 36.74
CA LEU A 12 -18.80 -0.46 35.52
C LEU A 12 -17.51 -1.16 35.08
N LEU A 13 -16.65 -1.57 36.02
CA LEU A 13 -15.41 -2.28 35.72
C LEU A 13 -15.64 -3.70 35.22
N LEU A 14 -16.77 -4.33 35.55
CA LEU A 14 -17.14 -5.65 35.05
C LEU A 14 -17.71 -5.62 33.62
N VAL A 15 -18.04 -4.44 33.09
CA VAL A 15 -18.53 -4.28 31.71
C VAL A 15 -17.32 -4.18 30.77
N SER A 16 -16.82 -5.33 30.30
CA SER A 16 -15.83 -5.36 29.22
C SER A 16 -16.53 -5.24 27.85
N MET A 17 -16.19 -4.21 27.09
CA MET A 17 -16.60 -4.11 25.69
C MET A 17 -15.71 -5.02 24.84
N GLN A 18 -16.31 -5.79 23.92
CA GLN A 18 -15.54 -6.61 22.97
C GLN A 18 -14.74 -5.70 22.04
N ALA A 19 -13.41 -5.73 22.16
CA ALA A 19 -12.51 -5.06 21.23
C ALA A 19 -12.50 -5.80 19.87
N LYS A 20 -13.43 -5.44 18.98
CA LYS A 20 -13.56 -6.01 17.61
C LYS A 20 -12.45 -5.57 16.64
N ALA A 21 -11.58 -4.65 17.06
CA ALA A 21 -10.52 -4.08 16.24
C ALA A 21 -9.10 -4.53 16.68
N TYR A 22 -9.01 -5.64 17.42
CA TYR A 22 -7.71 -6.20 17.75
C TYR A 22 -7.18 -6.96 16.52
N ILE A 23 -6.19 -6.35 15.87
CA ILE A 23 -5.32 -7.04 14.92
C ILE A 23 -4.44 -7.96 15.77
N ASP A 24 -4.60 -9.26 15.61
CA ASP A 24 -3.74 -10.23 16.27
C ASP A 24 -2.28 -10.07 15.77
N PRO A 25 -1.27 -10.41 16.58
CA PRO A 25 0.14 -10.22 16.20
C PRO A 25 0.53 -10.95 14.91
N GLY A 26 -0.18 -12.03 14.53
CA GLY A 26 0.02 -12.73 13.26
C GLY A 26 -0.52 -11.94 12.07
N SER A 27 -1.77 -11.49 12.13
CA SER A 27 -2.37 -10.67 11.05
C SER A 27 -1.69 -9.32 10.90
N GLY A 28 -1.26 -8.69 12.00
CA GLY A 28 -0.47 -7.46 11.96
C GLY A 28 0.84 -7.64 11.21
N SER A 29 1.54 -8.74 11.46
CA SER A 29 2.79 -9.10 10.77
C SER A 29 2.55 -9.36 9.28
N ALA A 30 1.48 -10.09 8.93
CA ALA A 30 1.13 -10.39 7.54
C ALA A 30 0.82 -9.12 6.73
N ILE A 31 0.07 -8.18 7.30
CA ILE A 31 -0.23 -6.88 6.67
C ILE A 31 1.06 -6.10 6.41
N MET A 32 1.96 -6.02 7.41
CA MET A 32 3.24 -5.33 7.25
C MET A 32 4.12 -5.97 6.17
N SER A 33 4.21 -7.30 6.14
CA SER A 33 4.94 -8.02 5.10
C SER A 33 4.37 -7.77 3.71
N ALA A 34 3.03 -7.74 3.56
CA ALA A 34 2.38 -7.44 2.29
C ALA A 34 2.69 -6.01 1.81
N ILE A 35 2.65 -5.02 2.71
CA ILE A 35 2.99 -3.63 2.39
C ILE A 35 4.44 -3.51 1.93
N ILE A 36 5.38 -4.09 2.68
CA ILE A 36 6.81 -4.07 2.33
C ILE A 36 7.03 -4.78 0.98
N GLY A 37 6.46 -5.97 0.82
CA GLY A 37 6.55 -6.73 -0.42
C GLY A 37 6.02 -5.97 -1.63
N PHE A 38 4.89 -5.27 -1.47
CA PHE A 38 4.30 -4.43 -2.52
C PHE A 38 5.25 -3.31 -2.96
N PHE A 39 5.83 -2.55 -2.02
CA PHE A 39 6.76 -1.47 -2.35
C PHE A 39 8.07 -2.00 -2.97
N VAL A 40 8.60 -3.12 -2.46
CA VAL A 40 9.78 -3.76 -3.04
C VAL A 40 9.49 -4.22 -4.47
N ALA A 41 8.36 -4.88 -4.70
CA ALA A 41 7.96 -5.35 -6.03
C ALA A 41 7.81 -4.18 -7.02
N ILE A 42 7.15 -3.09 -6.61
CA ILE A 42 7.02 -1.88 -7.43
C ILE A 42 8.39 -1.26 -7.69
N GLY A 43 9.23 -1.09 -6.67
CA GLY A 43 10.56 -0.50 -6.82
C GLY A 43 11.42 -1.28 -7.81
N LEU A 44 11.39 -2.61 -7.74
CA LEU A 44 12.08 -3.48 -8.68
C LEU A 44 11.47 -3.42 -10.09
N ALA A 45 10.14 -3.40 -10.21
CA ALA A 45 9.47 -3.27 -11.49
C ALA A 45 9.83 -1.94 -12.18
N VAL A 46 9.77 -0.82 -11.45
CA VAL A 46 10.13 0.51 -11.96
C VAL A 46 11.60 0.54 -12.39
N LYS A 47 12.51 0.01 -11.57
CA LYS A 47 13.94 -0.08 -11.91
C LYS A 47 14.16 -0.91 -13.18
N THR A 48 13.49 -2.06 -13.29
CA THR A 48 13.65 -3.00 -14.42
C THR A 48 13.08 -2.42 -15.71
N TYR A 49 11.92 -1.76 -15.63
CA TYR A 49 11.23 -1.22 -16.79
C TYR A 49 11.48 0.26 -17.03
N TRP A 50 12.46 0.88 -16.37
CA TRP A 50 12.72 2.32 -16.43
C TRP A 50 12.77 2.86 -17.87
N TYR A 51 13.48 2.17 -18.76
CA TYR A 51 13.57 2.55 -20.18
C TYR A 51 12.25 2.41 -20.94
N LYS A 52 11.44 1.37 -20.65
CA LYS A 52 10.13 1.18 -21.27
C LYS A 52 9.12 2.20 -20.74
N ILE A 53 9.14 2.49 -19.44
CA ILE A 53 8.32 3.53 -18.81
C ILE A 53 8.69 4.89 -19.43
N LYS A 54 9.99 5.21 -19.52
CA LYS A 54 10.46 6.44 -20.17
C LYS A 54 10.05 6.50 -21.64
N GLY A 55 10.11 5.39 -22.38
CA GLY A 55 9.65 5.32 -23.77
C GLY A 55 8.14 5.44 -23.95
N PHE A 56 7.35 4.96 -22.98
CA PHE A 56 5.89 5.13 -22.98
C PHE A 56 5.48 6.59 -22.69
N PHE A 57 6.21 7.29 -21.83
CA PHE A 57 5.96 8.70 -21.52
C PHE A 57 6.60 9.67 -22.53
N SER A 58 7.74 9.28 -23.11
CA SER A 58 8.39 9.99 -24.21
C SER A 58 7.74 9.54 -25.51
N GLY A 59 6.53 10.04 -25.77
CA GLY A 59 5.75 9.76 -26.96
C GLY A 59 6.61 9.62 -28.22
N ASN A 60 6.33 8.56 -28.96
CA ASN A 60 6.95 8.12 -30.20
C ASN A 60 7.39 9.31 -31.09
N LYS A 61 8.65 9.72 -30.98
CA LYS A 61 9.34 10.55 -31.99
C LYS A 61 10.45 9.69 -32.61
N LYS A 62 10.05 8.78 -33.47
CA LYS A 62 10.89 8.26 -34.55
C LYS A 62 10.03 8.31 -35.82
N THR A 63 10.14 9.40 -36.57
CA THR A 63 11.06 9.57 -37.72
C THR A 63 10.34 9.16 -39.00
N SER A 64 9.66 10.14 -39.60
CA SER A 64 9.43 10.18 -41.05
C SER A 64 10.70 10.76 -41.69
N GLU A 65 11.74 9.93 -41.82
CA GLU A 65 12.97 10.29 -42.51
C GLU A 65 13.60 9.01 -43.07
N GLN A 66 12.81 8.33 -43.92
CA GLN A 66 13.26 7.37 -44.90
C GLN A 66 12.43 7.58 -46.17
N GLN A 67 12.64 8.72 -46.84
CA GLN A 67 12.25 8.91 -48.24
C GLN A 67 13.00 10.12 -48.83
N LYS A 68 14.32 10.03 -49.02
CA LYS A 68 15.07 10.99 -49.85
C LYS A 68 16.34 10.44 -50.52
N ASP A 69 16.43 9.14 -50.76
CA ASP A 69 17.56 8.53 -51.49
C ASP A 69 17.15 7.79 -52.79
N GLU A 70 15.93 7.96 -53.29
CA GLU A 70 15.47 7.34 -54.56
C GLU A 70 14.56 8.26 -55.40
N ALA A 71 15.07 9.44 -55.78
CA ALA A 71 14.58 10.16 -56.96
C ALA A 71 15.72 11.05 -57.48
N ASP A 72 16.45 10.48 -58.45
CA ASP A 72 17.18 11.10 -59.58
C ASP A 72 17.82 12.50 -59.40
#